data_AF-A0A820NRY7-F1
#
_entry.id   AF-A0A820NRY7-F1
#
_cell.length_a   1.000
_cell.length_b   1.000
_cell.length_c   1.000
_cell.angle_alpha   90.00
_cell.angle_beta   90.00
_cell.angle_gamma   90.00
#
_symmetry.space_group_name_H-M   'P 1'
#
loop_
_entity.id
_entity.type
_entity.pdbx_description
1 polymer ?
#
loop_
_entity_poly.entity_id
_entity_poly.type
_entity_poly.pdbx_seq_one_letter_code
_entity_poly.pdbx_strand_id
1 'polypeptide(L)' 'SNIPNVIKLFADAFVKSSIEVNSIVGQRMILILRHVQTIPSIFQTCMTTLSNEERQSLANALNSAPISS' A
#
# COMPACT_ATOMS: atom_id res chain seq x y z
N SER A 1 15.18 -9.15 -1.62
CA SER A 1 13.87 -9.03 -2.30
C SER A 1 13.49 -7.57 -2.48
N ASN A 2 12.83 -7.23 -3.60
CA ASN A 2 12.51 -5.85 -3.98
C ASN A 2 11.14 -5.34 -3.45
N ILE A 3 10.47 -6.12 -2.59
CA ILE A 3 9.13 -5.81 -2.07
C ILE A 3 9.06 -4.42 -1.41
N PRO A 4 10.00 -4.01 -0.54
CA PRO A 4 9.93 -2.67 0.07
C PRO A 4 9.87 -1.53 -0.95
N ASN A 5 10.64 -1.61 -2.04
CA ASN A 5 10.64 -0.60 -3.09
C ASN A 5 9.33 -0.57 -3.89
N VAL A 6 8.71 -1.74 -4.11
CA VAL A 6 7.38 -1.83 -4.75
C VAL A 6 6.30 -1.21 -3.86
N ILE A 7 6.32 -1.52 -2.55
CA ILE A 7 5.37 -0.93 -1.59
C ILE A 7 5.57 0.58 -1.48
N LYS A 8 6.81 1.04 -1.50
CA LYS A 8 7.13 2.47 -1.56
C LYS A 8 6.54 3.13 -2.80
N LEU A 9 6.72 2.53 -3.98
CA LEU A 9 6.10 3.03 -5.22
C LEU A 9 4.57 3.12 -5.11
N PHE A 10 3.92 2.16 -4.45
CA PHE A 10 2.48 2.19 -4.25
C PHE A 10 2.04 3.34 -3.34
N ALA A 11 2.75 3.52 -2.22
CA ALA A 11 2.51 4.63 -1.30
C ALA A 11 2.66 5.97 -2.04
N ASP A 12 3.74 6.13 -2.79
CA ASP A 12 4.03 7.34 -3.56
C ASP A 12 2.94 7.65 -4.59
N ALA A 13 2.40 6.63 -5.26
CA ALA A 13 1.30 6.78 -6.21
C ALA A 13 0.00 7.26 -5.54
N PHE A 14 -0.29 6.79 -4.32
CA PHE A 14 -1.43 7.25 -3.53
C PHE A 14 -1.23 8.65 -2.96
N VAL A 15 -0.04 8.97 -2.44
CA VAL A 15 0.32 10.34 -1.98
C VAL A 15 0.11 11.34 -3.11
N LYS A 16 0.65 11.04 -4.30
CA LYS A 16 0.58 11.94 -5.47
C LYS A 16 -0.79 11.91 -6.16
N SER A 17 -1.76 11.14 -5.65
CA SER A 17 -3.07 10.93 -6.28
C SER A 17 -2.97 10.51 -7.76
N SER A 18 -1.86 9.88 -8.15
CA SER A 18 -1.63 9.41 -9.53
C SER A 18 -2.43 8.17 -9.85
N ILE A 19 -2.89 7.46 -8.82
CA ILE A 19 -3.80 6.32 -8.91
C ILE A 19 -4.90 6.51 -7.87
N GLU A 20 -6.14 6.54 -8.31
CA GLU A 20 -7.29 6.55 -7.42
C GLU A 20 -7.45 5.20 -6.72
N VAL A 21 -7.74 5.22 -5.42
CA VAL A 21 -7.98 4.02 -4.60
C VAL A 21 -9.07 3.12 -5.19
N ASN A 22 -10.11 3.70 -5.77
CA ASN A 22 -11.25 2.98 -6.34
C ASN A 22 -11.04 2.53 -7.79
N SER A 23 -9.93 2.92 -8.43
CA SER A 23 -9.59 2.41 -9.75
C SER A 23 -9.25 0.93 -9.68
N ILE A 24 -9.42 0.22 -10.81
CA ILE A 24 -9.06 -1.21 -10.93
C ILE A 24 -7.60 -1.44 -10.51
N VAL A 25 -6.70 -0.53 -10.90
CA VAL A 25 -5.27 -0.62 -10.57
C VAL A 25 -5.06 -0.38 -9.08
N GLY A 26 -5.70 0.64 -8.49
CA GLY A 26 -5.63 0.94 -7.06
C GLY A 26 -6.11 -0.24 -6.19
N GLN A 27 -7.24 -0.85 -6.56
CA GLN A 27 -7.75 -2.03 -5.87
C GLN A 27 -6.78 -3.21 -5.94
N ARG A 28 -6.15 -3.44 -7.10
CA ARG A 28 -5.11 -4.50 -7.24
C ARG A 28 -3.89 -4.22 -6.37
N MET A 29 -3.44 -2.97 -6.29
CA MET A 29 -2.34 -2.57 -5.40
C MET A 29 -2.70 -2.83 -3.94
N ILE A 30 -3.94 -2.53 -3.54
CA ILE A 30 -4.44 -2.74 -2.18
C ILE A 30 -4.53 -4.24 -1.83
N LEU A 31 -4.96 -5.09 -2.77
CA LEU A 31 -4.94 -6.54 -2.55
C LEU A 31 -3.53 -7.08 -2.31
N ILE A 32 -2.55 -6.58 -3.07
CA ILE A 32 -1.13 -6.93 -2.86
C ILE A 32 -0.68 -6.47 -1.47
N LEU A 33 -1.02 -5.24 -1.07
CA LEU A 33 -0.69 -4.71 0.25
C LEU A 33 -1.30 -5.54 1.39
N ARG A 34 -2.58 -5.94 1.26
CA ARG A 34 -3.25 -6.84 2.21
C ARG A 34 -2.55 -8.19 2.30
N HIS A 35 -2.08 -8.74 1.18
CA HIS A 35 -1.29 -9.97 1.19
C HIS A 35 0.07 -9.77 1.89
N VAL A 36 0.74 -8.65 1.68
CA VAL A 36 2.00 -8.34 2.41
C VAL A 36 1.75 -8.21 3.91
N GLN A 37 0.60 -7.67 4.35
CA GLN A 37 0.22 -7.60 5.77
C GLN A 37 0.11 -8.98 6.43
N THR A 38 -0.18 -10.05 5.69
CA THR A 38 -0.19 -11.42 6.25
C THR A 38 1.22 -11.97 6.54
N ILE A 39 2.27 -11.21 6.21
CA ILE A 39 3.68 -11.56 6.46
C ILE A 39 4.33 -10.47 7.31
N PRO A 40 4.21 -10.51 8.65
CA PRO A 40 4.57 -9.40 9.54
C PRO A 40 6.02 -8.89 9.39
N SER A 41 6.98 -9.79 9.20
CA SER A 41 8.40 -9.44 9.03
C SER A 41 8.66 -8.61 7.77
N ILE A 42 8.00 -8.96 6.66
CA ILE A 42 8.11 -8.24 5.39
C ILE A 42 7.35 -6.92 5.49
N PHE A 43 6.14 -6.93 6.05
CA PHE A 43 5.34 -5.71 6.21
C PHE A 43 6.08 -4.68 7.07
N GLN A 44 6.64 -5.09 8.20
CA GLN A 44 7.42 -4.20 9.06
C GLN A 44 8.63 -3.63 8.33
N THR A 45 9.34 -4.45 7.56
CA THR A 45 10.47 -4.00 6.73
C THR A 45 10.02 -2.99 5.67
N CYS A 46 8.83 -3.14 5.09
CA CYS A 46 8.31 -2.15 4.16
C CYS A 46 8.01 -0.84 4.89
N MET A 47 7.38 -0.88 6.06
CA MET A 47 7.01 0.33 6.81
C MET A 47 8.21 1.18 7.24
N THR A 48 9.37 0.59 7.52
CA THR A 48 10.58 1.34 7.87
C THR A 48 11.18 2.13 6.70
N THR A 49 10.86 1.75 5.45
CA THR A 49 11.37 2.44 4.24
C THR A 49 10.50 3.63 3.81
N LEU A 50 9.35 3.80 4.45
CA LEU A 50 8.35 4.81 4.13
C LEU A 50 8.46 6.02 5.07
N SER A 51 8.30 7.19 4.48
CA SER A 51 8.02 8.44 5.18
C SER A 51 6.67 8.37 5.93
N ASN A 52 6.43 9.34 6.81
CA ASN A 52 5.17 9.42 7.54
C ASN A 52 3.98 9.64 6.61
N GLU A 53 4.15 10.43 5.55
CA GLU A 53 3.12 10.72 4.57
C GLU A 53 2.77 9.48 3.74
N GLU A 54 3.79 8.76 3.25
CA GLU A 54 3.62 7.49 2.55
C GLU A 54 2.88 6.47 3.42
N ARG A 55 3.27 6.33 4.71
CA ARG A 55 2.58 5.44 5.66
C ARG A 55 1.11 5.82 5.86
N GLN A 56 0.83 7.12 5.99
CA GLN A 56 -0.54 7.59 6.17
C GLN A 56 -1.40 7.32 4.92
N SER A 57 -0.86 7.57 3.72
CA SER A 57 -1.57 7.30 2.46
C SER A 57 -1.93 5.82 2.31
N LEU A 58 -1.01 4.94 2.69
CA LEU A 58 -1.19 3.49 2.67
C LEU A 58 -2.28 3.05 3.64
N ALA A 59 -2.24 3.56 4.87
CA ALA A 59 -3.28 3.28 5.86
C ALA A 59 -4.66 3.74 5.37
N ASN A 60 -4.74 4.95 4.78
CA ASN A 60 -5.97 5.47 4.22
C ASN A 60 -6.48 4.57 3.08
N ALA A 61 -5.62 4.17 2.15
CA ALA A 61 -6.00 3.28 1.04
C ALA A 61 -6.51 1.91 1.53
N LEU A 62 -5.83 1.31 2.51
CA LEU A 62 -6.22 0.02 3.11
C LEU A 62 -7.59 0.07 3.80
N ASN A 63 -7.90 1.20 4.45
CA ASN A 63 -9.17 1.46 5.14
C ASN A 63 -10.30 1.88 4.18
N SER A 64 -9.97 2.40 3.00
CA SER A 64 -10.93 2.92 2.02
C SER A 64 -11.44 1.86 1.04
N ALA A 65 -10.67 0.80 0.78
CA ALA A 65 -11.10 -0.26 -0.10
C ALA A 65 -12.09 -1.21 0.59
N PRO A 66 -13.25 -1.51 -0.01
CA PRO A 66 -14.14 -2.53 0.53
C PRO A 66 -13.39 -3.86 0.68
N ILE A 67 -13.63 -4.55 1.78
CA ILE A 67 -13.22 -5.95 1.93
C ILE A 67 -14.19 -6.70 1.01
N SER A 68 -13.74 -7.11 -0.17
CA SER A 68 -14.52 -8.02 -0.99
C SER A 68 -14.78 -9.28 -0.16
N SER A 69 -16.01 -9.39 0.34
CA SER A 69 -16.60 -10.57 0.99
C SER A 69 -16.68 -11.74 0.03
#